data_AF-A0A3G4VA07-F1
#
_entry.id   AF-A0A3G4VA07-F1
#
_cell.length_a   1.000
_cell.length_b   1.000
_cell.length_c   1.000
_cell.angle_alpha   90.00
_cell.angle_beta   90.00
_cell.angle_gamma   90.00
#
_symmetry.space_group_name_H-M   'P 1'
#
loop_
_entity.id
_entity.type
_entity.pdbx_description
1 polymer ?
#
loop_
_entity_poly.entity_id
_entity_poly.type
_entity_poly.pdbx_seq_one_letter_code
_entity_poly.pdbx_strand_id
1 'polypeptide(L)'
;MNRTATKLALILASMTSGWAMAAPDLSTTQAPVLSIEDKLVLGRVESVYYQDIDALKGIPFVGKIDTGADTTSMHAEDIHVTSDNPKYQGLTDEKLLQTIVDEYGGSASDWWLEEFDNEERNFGGMVTFTLRHPYTGEKITMERPLTRTSVIRSRTSATPIYRPVITLPLTIAGKTVETEVNLTDRSGFSAPILIGKTFLADNAWVMAGYDYLQEQKDAQVIGRRESGEVDGVPVDVSLSLQNNYSILNAQNVEVNKKDNSVSFDLAGKENAKKRVTYPLVKMLSVSGNEYPVVFVPFKGGKDFEQTIQVYLKDRSKYSTQLRLGLDTLSKNFIVDTGAKDKLDKKKQSFESRMKNKPLVVSPVESLILDGYKLNAEPSFAVSTPLLKVASFEMIEAKGRDKVEYYLSNDQGNEEKIRKTILRKIKVGDTVRPVVDGEFIVGDKEVTVEFALEALDSDEGEEPYFIIGKKATKAGVLVNTRSENLLDAYPIFTAGHIENATVEGLKFPVKLDTGADVSSMNALDIKQFKKDGKDMVTFTYANDMGMKQEFTREVVDVMRIKAKAGEKANVRPVVEMRVKLGDVEKTVRVNLQDRSRFHYSMILGKNFLKYGVVVSSDENFLLGNDIGSH
;
A
#
# COMPACT_ATOMS: atom_id res chain seq x y z
N MET A 1 -16.76 66.06 -46.73
CA MET A 1 -17.62 64.86 -46.76
C MET A 1 -16.76 63.67 -47.16
N ASN A 2 -17.01 62.54 -46.50
CA ASN A 2 -16.47 61.20 -46.75
C ASN A 2 -15.00 60.90 -46.37
N ARG A 3 -14.92 60.06 -45.32
CA ARG A 3 -13.81 59.22 -44.92
C ARG A 3 -13.47 58.22 -46.04
N THR A 4 -12.20 58.12 -46.37
CA THR A 4 -11.60 56.90 -46.96
C THR A 4 -10.15 56.84 -46.51
N ALA A 5 -9.88 56.00 -45.50
CA ALA A 5 -8.54 55.69 -45.03
C ALA A 5 -7.92 54.62 -45.93
N THR A 6 -6.70 54.90 -46.37
CA THR A 6 -5.89 54.18 -47.33
C THR A 6 -5.49 52.80 -46.81
N LYS A 7 -5.73 51.76 -47.63
CA LYS A 7 -5.16 50.42 -47.47
C LYS A 7 -3.66 50.47 -47.80
N LEU A 8 -2.82 50.00 -46.89
CA LEU A 8 -1.49 49.49 -47.23
C LEU A 8 -1.39 48.08 -46.62
N ALA A 9 -1.33 47.08 -47.50
CA ALA A 9 -1.12 45.69 -47.14
C ALA A 9 0.33 45.50 -46.69
N LEU A 10 0.53 45.00 -45.47
CA LEU A 10 1.79 44.46 -45.01
C LEU A 10 1.56 42.99 -44.66
N ILE A 11 2.37 42.15 -45.29
CA ILE A 11 2.36 40.69 -45.22
C ILE A 11 2.63 40.26 -43.77
N LEU A 12 1.64 39.62 -43.13
CA LEU A 12 1.84 38.90 -41.87
C LEU A 12 2.64 37.62 -42.17
N ALA A 13 3.83 37.51 -41.58
CA ALA A 13 4.58 36.27 -41.54
C ALA A 13 3.85 35.27 -40.63
N SER A 14 3.36 34.20 -41.25
CA SER A 14 2.91 32.99 -40.58
C SER A 14 4.10 32.23 -39.99
N MET A 15 4.21 32.21 -38.66
CA MET A 15 4.83 31.09 -37.95
C MET A 15 3.74 30.41 -37.15
N THR A 16 3.16 29.38 -37.74
CA THR A 16 2.31 28.41 -37.06
C THR A 16 3.20 27.53 -36.20
N SER A 17 3.46 27.93 -34.96
CA SER A 17 3.81 26.97 -33.91
C SER A 17 2.57 26.14 -33.64
N GLY A 18 2.59 24.91 -34.16
CA GLY A 18 1.56 23.92 -33.91
C GLY A 18 1.42 23.62 -32.42
N TRP A 19 0.16 23.45 -32.02
CA TRP A 19 -0.26 22.69 -30.84
C TRP A 19 0.11 23.32 -29.50
N ALA A 20 -0.52 24.47 -29.20
CA ALA A 20 -1.00 24.70 -27.85
C ALA A 20 -2.21 23.77 -27.60
N MET A 21 -1.92 22.51 -27.27
CA MET A 21 -2.89 21.67 -26.57
C MET A 21 -3.09 22.32 -25.20
N ALA A 22 -4.35 22.55 -24.82
CA ALA A 22 -4.71 22.92 -23.47
C ALA A 22 -3.97 22.02 -22.48
N ALA A 23 -3.32 22.58 -21.47
CA ALA A 23 -2.79 21.80 -20.37
C ALA A 23 -3.95 20.94 -19.82
N PRO A 24 -3.89 19.60 -19.90
CA PRO A 24 -4.85 18.81 -19.15
C PRO A 24 -4.62 19.14 -17.67
N ASP A 25 -5.69 19.17 -16.87
CA ASP A 25 -5.56 19.20 -15.41
C ASP A 25 -4.51 18.15 -14.99
N LEU A 26 -3.29 18.60 -14.66
CA LEU A 26 -2.16 17.70 -14.37
C LEU A 26 -2.48 16.95 -13.08
N SER A 27 -2.88 15.69 -13.23
CA SER A 27 -3.17 14.82 -12.10
C SER A 27 -1.87 14.51 -11.34
N THR A 28 -1.97 14.44 -10.02
CA THR A 28 -0.81 14.25 -9.14
C THR A 28 -1.08 13.16 -8.12
N THR A 29 -0.07 12.74 -7.38
CA THR A 29 -0.25 11.86 -6.22
C THR A 29 -1.14 12.47 -5.13
N GLN A 30 -1.36 13.80 -5.10
CA GLN A 30 -2.30 14.44 -4.19
C GLN A 30 -3.73 14.47 -4.75
N ALA A 31 -3.87 14.52 -6.08
CA ALA A 31 -5.13 14.51 -6.81
C ALA A 31 -5.11 13.36 -7.84
N PRO A 32 -5.29 12.11 -7.40
CA PRO A 32 -5.10 10.93 -8.25
C PRO A 32 -6.24 10.77 -9.26
N VAL A 33 -5.93 10.12 -10.39
CA VAL A 33 -6.92 9.67 -11.37
C VAL A 33 -7.59 8.37 -10.93
N LEU A 34 -8.88 8.22 -11.22
CA LEU A 34 -9.64 6.99 -10.94
C LEU A 34 -9.84 6.11 -12.18
N SER A 35 -9.60 6.65 -13.37
CA SER A 35 -9.63 5.95 -14.66
C SER A 35 -8.67 6.63 -15.63
N ILE A 36 -8.11 5.85 -16.55
CA ILE A 36 -7.31 6.33 -17.68
C ILE A 36 -7.93 5.68 -18.91
N GLU A 37 -8.39 6.51 -19.86
CA GLU A 37 -9.25 6.06 -20.97
C GLU A 37 -10.48 5.34 -20.42
N ASP A 38 -10.73 4.10 -20.84
CA ASP A 38 -11.85 3.27 -20.38
C ASP A 38 -11.46 2.25 -19.30
N LYS A 39 -10.20 2.27 -18.84
CA LYS A 39 -9.68 1.35 -17.81
C LYS A 39 -9.69 2.01 -16.42
N LEU A 40 -10.07 1.23 -15.41
CA LEU A 40 -10.01 1.67 -14.01
C LEU A 40 -8.56 1.89 -13.58
N VAL A 41 -8.32 2.79 -12.63
CA VAL A 41 -7.04 2.87 -11.90
C VAL A 41 -7.27 2.31 -10.51
N LEU A 42 -6.73 1.13 -10.24
CA LEU A 42 -6.84 0.48 -8.94
C LEU A 42 -5.70 0.90 -8.03
N GLY A 43 -5.97 0.94 -6.72
CA GLY A 43 -4.91 0.96 -5.72
C GLY A 43 -4.18 -0.39 -5.66
N ARG A 44 -3.18 -0.47 -4.80
CA ARG A 44 -2.40 -1.68 -4.50
C ARG A 44 -3.21 -2.76 -3.77
N VAL A 45 -4.21 -2.33 -3.02
CA VAL A 45 -5.18 -3.17 -2.32
C VAL A 45 -6.56 -2.64 -2.64
N GLU A 46 -7.51 -3.52 -2.95
CA GLU A 46 -8.89 -3.16 -3.25
C GLU A 46 -9.88 -4.17 -2.65
N SER A 47 -11.14 -3.75 -2.53
CA SER A 47 -12.25 -4.65 -2.21
C SER A 47 -12.61 -5.50 -3.44
N VAL A 48 -12.53 -6.83 -3.30
CA VAL A 48 -12.90 -7.80 -4.34
C VAL A 48 -14.16 -8.54 -3.92
N TYR A 49 -15.09 -8.74 -4.85
CA TYR A 49 -16.37 -9.40 -4.62
C TYR A 49 -16.53 -10.58 -5.57
N TYR A 50 -17.04 -11.70 -5.04
CA TYR A 50 -17.52 -12.81 -5.86
C TYR A 50 -18.91 -12.46 -6.40
N GLN A 51 -19.10 -12.55 -7.73
CA GLN A 51 -20.35 -12.10 -8.36
C GLN A 51 -21.41 -13.21 -8.43
N ASP A 52 -21.01 -14.46 -8.65
CA ASP A 52 -21.87 -15.62 -8.93
C ASP A 52 -21.96 -16.61 -7.74
N ILE A 53 -21.56 -16.18 -6.55
CA ILE A 53 -21.61 -16.99 -5.33
C ILE A 53 -22.58 -16.33 -4.34
N ASP A 54 -23.83 -16.77 -4.33
CA ASP A 54 -24.93 -16.14 -3.57
C ASP A 54 -24.60 -15.97 -2.08
N ALA A 55 -24.00 -16.98 -1.46
CA ALA A 55 -23.61 -16.93 -0.04
C ALA A 55 -22.53 -15.87 0.27
N LEU A 56 -21.82 -15.36 -0.74
CA LEU A 56 -20.77 -14.34 -0.59
C LEU A 56 -21.14 -13.00 -1.22
N LYS A 57 -22.39 -12.84 -1.67
CA LYS A 57 -22.83 -11.63 -2.38
C LYS A 57 -22.68 -10.39 -1.53
N GLY A 58 -21.99 -9.38 -2.08
CA GLY A 58 -21.75 -8.10 -1.39
C GLY A 58 -20.71 -8.16 -0.26
N ILE A 59 -20.06 -9.30 -0.05
CA ILE A 59 -19.02 -9.46 0.97
C ILE A 59 -17.66 -9.06 0.37
N PRO A 60 -17.01 -8.01 0.89
CA PRO A 60 -15.70 -7.60 0.38
C PRO A 60 -14.58 -8.49 0.93
N PHE A 61 -13.82 -9.07 0.02
CA PHE A 61 -12.54 -9.72 0.31
C PHE A 61 -11.39 -8.76 0.02
N VAL A 62 -10.33 -8.85 0.81
CA VAL A 62 -9.10 -8.07 0.55
C VAL A 62 -8.41 -8.68 -0.69
N GLY A 63 -8.32 -7.89 -1.77
CA GLY A 63 -7.55 -8.23 -2.95
C GLY A 63 -6.24 -7.46 -2.98
N LYS A 64 -5.12 -8.16 -3.09
CA LYS A 64 -3.82 -7.54 -3.36
C LYS A 64 -3.59 -7.47 -4.87
N ILE A 65 -3.34 -6.28 -5.39
CA ILE A 65 -3.19 -6.04 -6.83
C ILE A 65 -1.72 -6.12 -7.23
N ASP A 66 -1.40 -7.04 -8.15
CA ASP A 66 -0.03 -7.43 -8.46
C ASP A 66 0.20 -7.52 -9.98
N THR A 67 0.72 -6.45 -10.57
CA THR A 67 1.14 -6.40 -11.99
C THR A 67 2.31 -7.34 -12.30
N GLY A 68 3.03 -7.79 -11.27
CA GLY A 68 4.15 -8.72 -11.38
C GLY A 68 3.72 -10.19 -11.44
N ALA A 69 2.44 -10.49 -11.23
CA ALA A 69 1.87 -11.83 -11.26
C ALA A 69 1.06 -12.07 -12.54
N ASP A 70 1.43 -13.09 -13.29
CA ASP A 70 0.75 -13.42 -14.56
C ASP A 70 -0.68 -13.95 -14.37
N THR A 71 -1.05 -14.36 -13.15
CA THR A 71 -2.35 -14.98 -12.86
C THR A 71 -2.95 -14.46 -11.57
N THR A 72 -4.28 -14.32 -11.58
CA THR A 72 -5.09 -14.15 -10.37
C THR A 72 -5.11 -15.45 -9.58
N SER A 73 -5.11 -15.36 -8.25
CA SER A 73 -5.20 -16.52 -7.36
C SER A 73 -6.05 -16.22 -6.14
N MET A 74 -6.76 -17.24 -5.65
CA MET A 74 -7.61 -17.12 -4.47
C MET A 74 -7.42 -18.27 -3.49
N HIS A 75 -7.76 -18.00 -2.24
CA HIS A 75 -7.80 -19.02 -1.20
C HIS A 75 -8.96 -19.98 -1.44
N ALA A 76 -8.66 -21.27 -1.46
CA ALA A 76 -9.66 -22.33 -1.36
C ALA A 76 -9.18 -23.46 -0.43
N GLU A 77 -10.12 -24.13 0.21
CA GLU A 77 -9.95 -25.34 1.02
C GLU A 77 -10.44 -26.58 0.24
N ASP A 78 -10.08 -27.78 0.67
CA ASP A 78 -10.66 -29.05 0.19
C ASP A 78 -10.71 -29.16 -1.36
N ILE A 79 -9.63 -28.74 -2.04
CA ILE A 79 -9.53 -28.72 -3.51
C ILE A 79 -9.34 -30.16 -4.01
N HIS A 80 -10.23 -30.61 -4.89
CA HIS A 80 -10.17 -31.91 -5.54
C HIS A 80 -10.40 -31.77 -7.04
N VAL A 81 -9.62 -32.49 -7.86
CA VAL A 81 -9.71 -32.44 -9.32
C VAL A 81 -9.97 -33.84 -9.87
N THR A 82 -10.99 -33.96 -10.71
CA THR A 82 -11.38 -35.19 -11.40
C THR A 82 -11.50 -34.94 -12.90
N SER A 83 -11.66 -36.01 -13.67
CA SER A 83 -11.89 -35.97 -15.10
C SER A 83 -12.94 -37.02 -15.47
N ASP A 84 -13.88 -36.66 -16.33
CA ASP A 84 -14.84 -37.61 -16.92
C ASP A 84 -14.33 -38.25 -18.22
N ASN A 85 -13.20 -37.77 -18.74
CA ASN A 85 -12.60 -38.31 -19.95
C ASN A 85 -12.02 -39.72 -19.65
N PRO A 86 -12.45 -40.76 -20.40
CA PRO A 86 -11.99 -42.14 -20.20
C PRO A 86 -10.47 -42.32 -20.20
N LYS A 87 -9.73 -41.44 -20.90
CA LYS A 87 -8.27 -41.44 -20.94
C LYS A 87 -7.63 -41.26 -19.56
N TYR A 88 -8.25 -40.48 -18.68
CA TYR A 88 -7.72 -40.16 -17.36
C TYR A 88 -8.42 -40.93 -16.23
N GLN A 89 -9.13 -42.00 -16.56
CA GLN A 89 -9.85 -42.81 -15.59
C GLN A 89 -8.93 -43.31 -14.46
N GLY A 90 -9.32 -43.04 -13.21
CA GLY A 90 -8.56 -43.42 -12.02
C GLY A 90 -7.44 -42.46 -11.62
N LEU A 91 -7.23 -41.37 -12.35
CA LEU A 91 -6.35 -40.27 -11.96
C LEU A 91 -7.17 -39.16 -11.31
N THR A 92 -6.66 -38.59 -10.22
CA THR A 92 -7.24 -37.41 -9.56
C THR A 92 -6.12 -36.46 -9.12
N ASP A 93 -6.51 -35.23 -8.82
CA ASP A 93 -5.68 -34.23 -8.15
C ASP A 93 -4.33 -34.01 -8.83
N GLU A 94 -3.26 -33.96 -8.04
CA GLU A 94 -1.90 -33.74 -8.52
C GLU A 94 -1.48 -34.74 -9.60
N LYS A 95 -1.90 -36.01 -9.51
CA LYS A 95 -1.56 -37.01 -10.55
C LYS A 95 -2.26 -36.72 -11.87
N LEU A 96 -3.52 -36.31 -11.81
CA LEU A 96 -4.27 -35.91 -13.01
C LEU A 96 -3.66 -34.66 -13.63
N LEU A 97 -3.47 -33.60 -12.83
CA LEU A 97 -2.89 -32.33 -13.27
C LEU A 97 -1.49 -32.53 -13.87
N GLN A 98 -0.64 -33.32 -13.21
CA GLN A 98 0.69 -33.66 -13.72
C GLN A 98 0.60 -34.42 -15.05
N THR A 99 -0.29 -35.42 -15.16
CA THR A 99 -0.43 -36.21 -16.40
C THR A 99 -0.87 -35.33 -17.56
N ILE A 100 -1.84 -34.45 -17.35
CA ILE A 100 -2.24 -33.44 -18.33
C ILE A 100 -1.03 -32.58 -18.71
N VAL A 101 -0.23 -32.13 -17.75
CA VAL A 101 0.94 -31.29 -18.06
C VAL A 101 2.01 -32.03 -18.88
N ASP A 102 2.32 -33.27 -18.49
CA ASP A 102 3.38 -34.05 -19.14
C ASP A 102 3.03 -34.41 -20.59
N GLU A 103 1.75 -34.56 -20.92
CA GLU A 103 1.29 -34.88 -22.28
C GLU A 103 1.44 -33.72 -23.28
N TYR A 104 1.39 -32.46 -22.83
CA TYR A 104 1.37 -31.29 -23.72
C TYR A 104 2.67 -30.47 -23.70
N GLY A 105 3.80 -31.10 -23.38
CA GLY A 105 5.13 -30.46 -23.43
C GLY A 105 5.85 -30.39 -22.08
N GLY A 106 5.16 -30.79 -21.01
CA GLY A 106 5.72 -30.90 -19.67
C GLY A 106 5.87 -29.57 -18.95
N SER A 107 6.37 -29.65 -17.72
CA SER A 107 6.49 -28.50 -16.81
C SER A 107 7.49 -27.42 -17.25
N ALA A 108 8.34 -27.70 -18.25
CA ALA A 108 9.37 -26.79 -18.76
C ALA A 108 8.87 -25.81 -19.82
N SER A 109 7.81 -26.17 -20.56
CA SER A 109 7.19 -25.33 -21.56
C SER A 109 6.18 -24.33 -20.96
N ASP A 110 5.76 -23.34 -21.73
CA ASP A 110 4.89 -22.24 -21.28
C ASP A 110 3.43 -22.35 -21.77
N TRP A 111 3.07 -23.42 -22.50
CA TRP A 111 1.71 -23.65 -23.01
C TRP A 111 0.64 -23.72 -21.91
N TRP A 112 1.04 -24.00 -20.67
CA TRP A 112 0.14 -23.98 -19.51
C TRP A 112 -0.40 -22.59 -19.19
N LEU A 113 0.08 -21.53 -19.86
CA LEU A 113 -0.42 -20.16 -19.75
C LEU A 113 -1.68 -19.88 -20.57
N GLU A 114 -2.02 -20.74 -21.54
CA GLU A 114 -3.20 -20.56 -22.41
C GLU A 114 -4.41 -21.36 -21.88
N GLU A 115 -5.63 -20.89 -22.16
CA GLU A 115 -6.91 -21.58 -21.88
C GLU A 115 -7.15 -22.67 -22.94
N PHE A 116 -7.46 -23.92 -22.56
CA PHE A 116 -7.56 -24.97 -23.58
C PHE A 116 -8.40 -26.22 -23.26
N ASP A 117 -9.27 -26.29 -22.24
CA ASP A 117 -10.26 -27.40 -22.28
C ASP A 117 -11.21 -27.18 -23.46
N ASN A 118 -10.83 -27.67 -24.63
CA ASN A 118 -11.45 -27.45 -25.92
C ASN A 118 -11.46 -28.75 -26.71
N GLU A 119 -12.04 -28.75 -27.91
CA GLU A 119 -12.16 -29.99 -28.70
C GLU A 119 -10.80 -30.66 -29.00
N GLU A 120 -9.70 -29.91 -29.06
CA GLU A 120 -8.34 -30.44 -29.31
C GLU A 120 -7.64 -30.95 -28.05
N ARG A 121 -7.93 -30.37 -26.87
CA ARG A 121 -7.33 -30.73 -25.58
C ARG A 121 -8.39 -30.99 -24.51
N ASN A 122 -9.40 -31.77 -24.89
CA ASN A 122 -10.54 -32.11 -24.05
C ASN A 122 -10.13 -33.04 -22.90
N PHE A 123 -9.84 -32.49 -21.73
CA PHE A 123 -9.56 -33.28 -20.54
C PHE A 123 -10.78 -33.49 -19.65
N GLY A 124 -11.91 -32.81 -19.92
CA GLY A 124 -13.18 -33.03 -19.23
C GLY A 124 -13.03 -32.87 -17.71
N GLY A 125 -12.22 -31.89 -17.32
CA GLY A 125 -11.76 -31.75 -15.94
C GLY A 125 -12.80 -31.02 -15.10
N MET A 126 -13.03 -31.50 -13.89
CA MET A 126 -13.90 -30.84 -12.90
C MET A 126 -13.12 -30.58 -11.62
N VAL A 127 -13.35 -29.43 -11.01
CA VAL A 127 -12.72 -28.99 -9.77
C VAL A 127 -13.80 -28.77 -8.73
N THR A 128 -13.75 -29.52 -7.63
CA THR A 128 -14.53 -29.24 -6.44
C THR A 128 -13.66 -28.60 -5.37
N PHE A 129 -14.14 -27.57 -4.71
CA PHE A 129 -13.38 -26.85 -3.68
C PHE A 129 -14.33 -26.20 -2.67
N THR A 130 -13.79 -25.79 -1.53
CA THR A 130 -14.55 -25.14 -0.47
C THR A 130 -14.07 -23.71 -0.25
N LEU A 131 -15.02 -22.78 -0.23
CA LEU A 131 -14.83 -21.43 0.30
C LEU A 131 -15.44 -21.33 1.68
N ARG A 132 -14.95 -20.39 2.48
CA ARG A 132 -15.47 -20.14 3.81
C ARG A 132 -16.07 -18.75 3.87
N HIS A 133 -17.33 -18.66 4.30
CA HIS A 133 -17.95 -17.37 4.56
C HIS A 133 -17.19 -16.68 5.70
N PRO A 134 -16.63 -15.47 5.51
CA PRO A 134 -15.71 -14.86 6.48
C PRO A 134 -16.39 -14.47 7.80
N TYR A 135 -17.70 -14.16 7.77
CA TYR A 135 -18.43 -13.70 8.96
C TYR A 135 -19.15 -14.82 9.72
N THR A 136 -19.68 -15.85 9.03
CA THR A 136 -20.42 -16.96 9.65
C THR A 136 -19.57 -18.21 9.84
N GLY A 137 -18.49 -18.37 9.06
CA GLY A 137 -17.65 -19.56 9.06
C GLY A 137 -18.22 -20.73 8.25
N GLU A 138 -19.40 -20.54 7.64
CA GLU A 138 -20.07 -21.52 6.78
C GLU A 138 -19.15 -21.97 5.64
N LYS A 139 -19.12 -23.29 5.41
CA LYS A 139 -18.41 -23.90 4.29
C LYS A 139 -19.33 -23.90 3.06
N ILE A 140 -18.83 -23.32 1.97
CA ILE A 140 -19.51 -23.20 0.69
C ILE A 140 -18.75 -24.09 -0.29
N THR A 141 -19.30 -25.25 -0.60
CA THR A 141 -18.71 -26.16 -1.59
C THR A 141 -19.10 -25.70 -2.99
N MET A 142 -18.10 -25.59 -3.85
CA MET A 142 -18.19 -25.13 -5.22
C MET A 142 -17.72 -26.26 -6.15
N GLU A 143 -18.33 -26.32 -7.32
CA GLU A 143 -17.92 -27.18 -8.42
C GLU A 143 -17.83 -26.32 -9.69
N ARG A 144 -16.71 -26.44 -10.41
CA ARG A 144 -16.41 -25.67 -11.62
C ARG A 144 -15.60 -26.52 -12.60
N PRO A 145 -15.76 -26.32 -13.92
CA PRO A 145 -14.85 -26.90 -14.90
C PRO A 145 -13.40 -26.47 -14.64
N LEU A 146 -12.47 -27.39 -14.90
CA LEU A 146 -11.05 -27.09 -14.92
C LEU A 146 -10.74 -26.36 -16.23
N THR A 147 -10.33 -25.11 -16.16
CA THR A 147 -9.99 -24.30 -17.34
C THR A 147 -8.65 -24.72 -17.94
N ARG A 148 -7.66 -24.93 -17.06
CA ARG A 148 -6.31 -25.42 -17.37
C ARG A 148 -5.57 -25.82 -16.09
N THR A 149 -4.35 -26.34 -16.24
CA THR A 149 -3.42 -26.59 -15.13
C THR A 149 -2.32 -25.53 -15.10
N SER A 150 -2.09 -24.87 -13.96
CA SER A 150 -0.96 -23.96 -13.77
C SER A 150 0.23 -24.67 -13.14
N VAL A 151 1.45 -24.34 -13.60
CA VAL A 151 2.71 -24.91 -13.12
C VAL A 151 3.47 -23.88 -12.29
N ILE A 152 3.51 -24.06 -10.97
CA ILE A 152 4.21 -23.17 -10.05
C ILE A 152 5.57 -23.76 -9.69
N ARG A 153 6.63 -23.24 -10.32
CA ARG A 153 8.00 -23.69 -10.07
C ARG A 153 8.50 -23.16 -8.72
N SER A 154 9.06 -24.06 -7.91
CA SER A 154 9.58 -23.73 -6.57
C SER A 154 11.07 -23.39 -6.61
N ARG A 155 11.52 -22.53 -5.69
CA ARG A 155 12.94 -22.17 -5.50
C ARG A 155 13.75 -23.29 -4.82
N THR A 156 13.09 -24.20 -4.10
CA THR A 156 13.74 -25.20 -3.24
C THR A 156 13.39 -26.64 -3.63
N SER A 157 12.54 -26.83 -4.63
CA SER A 157 12.09 -28.14 -5.09
C SER A 157 12.26 -28.24 -6.59
N ALA A 158 12.84 -29.35 -7.06
CA ALA A 158 12.91 -29.67 -8.48
C ALA A 158 11.53 -30.03 -9.05
N THR A 159 10.63 -30.54 -8.20
CA THR A 159 9.23 -30.81 -8.56
C THR A 159 8.43 -29.52 -8.51
N PRO A 160 7.76 -29.12 -9.61
CA PRO A 160 6.83 -28.00 -9.62
C PRO A 160 5.55 -28.34 -8.84
N ILE A 161 4.82 -27.32 -8.43
CA ILE A 161 3.49 -27.47 -7.83
C ILE A 161 2.46 -27.24 -8.92
N TYR A 162 1.58 -28.20 -9.14
CA TYR A 162 0.45 -28.06 -10.07
C TYR A 162 -0.76 -27.47 -9.36
N ARG A 163 -1.44 -26.52 -10.00
CA ARG A 163 -2.65 -25.89 -9.46
C ARG A 163 -3.78 -25.93 -10.48
N PRO A 164 -5.01 -26.26 -10.05
CA PRO A 164 -6.16 -26.13 -10.92
C PRO A 164 -6.51 -24.65 -11.11
N VAL A 165 -6.84 -24.31 -12.34
CA VAL A 165 -7.33 -22.99 -12.74
C VAL A 165 -8.80 -23.12 -13.09
N ILE A 166 -9.62 -22.20 -12.60
CA ILE A 166 -11.04 -22.11 -12.92
C ILE A 166 -11.35 -20.70 -13.45
N THR A 167 -12.45 -20.54 -14.17
CA THR A 167 -12.98 -19.21 -14.51
C THR A 167 -14.02 -18.78 -13.47
N LEU A 168 -13.93 -17.53 -13.02
CA LEU A 168 -14.83 -16.97 -12.01
C LEU A 168 -15.04 -15.46 -12.23
N PRO A 169 -16.29 -14.94 -12.19
CA PRO A 169 -16.52 -13.51 -12.24
C PRO A 169 -16.16 -12.84 -10.92
N LEU A 170 -15.14 -11.98 -10.97
CA LEU A 170 -14.75 -11.12 -9.86
C LEU A 170 -15.14 -9.67 -10.17
N THR A 171 -15.66 -8.98 -9.16
CA THR A 171 -15.99 -7.56 -9.25
C THR A 171 -15.04 -6.74 -8.39
N ILE A 172 -14.44 -5.70 -9.00
CA ILE A 172 -13.61 -4.69 -8.31
C ILE A 172 -14.08 -3.31 -8.76
N ALA A 173 -14.36 -2.41 -7.82
CA ALA A 173 -14.79 -1.03 -8.10
C ALA A 173 -15.96 -0.94 -9.12
N GLY A 174 -16.89 -1.90 -9.07
CA GLY A 174 -18.06 -1.96 -9.95
C GLY A 174 -17.81 -2.58 -11.33
N LYS A 175 -16.57 -2.94 -11.68
CA LYS A 175 -16.25 -3.67 -12.92
C LYS A 175 -16.15 -5.16 -12.64
N THR A 176 -17.01 -5.94 -13.28
CA THR A 176 -16.99 -7.40 -13.25
C THR A 176 -16.18 -7.92 -14.42
N VAL A 177 -15.26 -8.84 -14.14
CA VAL A 177 -14.43 -9.52 -15.14
C VAL A 177 -14.52 -11.01 -14.90
N GLU A 178 -14.92 -11.76 -15.94
CA GLU A 178 -14.72 -13.21 -15.99
C GLU A 178 -13.22 -13.46 -16.10
N THR A 179 -12.62 -14.01 -15.05
CA THR A 179 -11.16 -14.13 -14.97
C THR A 179 -10.75 -15.54 -14.58
N GLU A 180 -9.63 -15.99 -15.14
CA GLU A 180 -8.98 -17.21 -14.69
C GLU A 180 -8.35 -17.03 -13.30
N VAL A 181 -8.66 -17.96 -12.40
CA VAL A 181 -8.22 -17.93 -11.01
C VAL A 181 -7.55 -19.25 -10.63
N ASN A 182 -6.30 -19.16 -10.20
CA ASN A 182 -5.57 -20.25 -9.57
C ASN A 182 -6.12 -20.52 -8.16
N LEU A 183 -6.56 -21.75 -7.90
CA LEU A 183 -6.94 -22.18 -6.55
C LEU A 183 -5.73 -22.64 -5.75
N THR A 184 -5.57 -22.14 -4.53
CA THR A 184 -4.46 -22.50 -3.63
C THR A 184 -4.82 -22.23 -2.18
N ASP A 185 -4.14 -22.90 -1.24
CA ASP A 185 -4.15 -22.45 0.15
C ASP A 185 -3.38 -21.11 0.25
N ARG A 186 -4.07 -20.07 0.74
CA ARG A 186 -3.50 -18.74 1.00
C ARG A 186 -3.68 -18.30 2.46
N SER A 187 -3.97 -19.23 3.37
CA SER A 187 -4.14 -18.98 4.81
C SER A 187 -2.94 -18.27 5.46
N GLY A 188 -1.73 -18.51 4.94
CA GLY A 188 -0.49 -17.85 5.39
C GLY A 188 -0.22 -16.46 4.82
N PHE A 189 -1.06 -15.96 3.91
CA PHE A 189 -0.84 -14.69 3.19
C PHE A 189 -1.57 -13.53 3.85
N SER A 190 -1.20 -12.30 3.47
CA SER A 190 -1.86 -11.09 3.97
C SER A 190 -3.28 -10.91 3.40
N ALA A 191 -3.50 -11.37 2.16
CA ALA A 191 -4.75 -11.24 1.43
C ALA A 191 -5.21 -12.61 0.86
N PRO A 192 -6.50 -12.97 1.02
CA PRO A 192 -7.06 -14.21 0.50
C PRO A 192 -7.10 -14.24 -1.04
N ILE A 193 -7.14 -13.08 -1.70
CA ILE A 193 -7.14 -12.96 -3.15
C ILE A 193 -5.93 -12.12 -3.59
N LEU A 194 -5.24 -12.57 -4.63
CA LEU A 194 -4.25 -11.79 -5.37
C LEU A 194 -4.76 -11.64 -6.80
N ILE A 195 -4.86 -10.40 -7.26
CA ILE A 195 -5.34 -10.01 -8.58
C ILE A 195 -4.13 -9.79 -9.47
N GLY A 196 -3.98 -10.62 -10.50
CA GLY A 196 -2.87 -10.58 -11.45
C GLY A 196 -3.33 -10.23 -12.86
N LYS A 197 -2.46 -10.47 -13.86
CA LYS A 197 -2.71 -10.11 -15.26
C LYS A 197 -3.99 -10.70 -15.85
N THR A 198 -4.39 -11.92 -15.48
CA THR A 198 -5.66 -12.52 -15.96
C THR A 198 -6.90 -11.70 -15.61
N PHE A 199 -6.84 -10.82 -14.62
CA PHE A 199 -7.89 -9.83 -14.35
C PHE A 199 -7.48 -8.46 -14.90
N LEU A 200 -6.24 -8.02 -14.66
CA LEU A 200 -5.82 -6.64 -14.93
C LEU A 200 -5.75 -6.30 -16.42
N ALA A 201 -5.33 -7.27 -17.24
CA ALA A 201 -5.18 -7.08 -18.66
C ALA A 201 -6.50 -6.62 -19.27
N ASP A 202 -6.45 -5.59 -20.12
CA ASP A 202 -7.59 -4.89 -20.71
C ASP A 202 -8.57 -4.21 -19.74
N ASN A 203 -8.38 -4.35 -18.44
CA ASN A 203 -9.40 -3.96 -17.46
C ASN A 203 -8.99 -2.82 -16.56
N ALA A 204 -7.73 -2.78 -16.13
CA ALA A 204 -7.27 -1.85 -15.11
C ALA A 204 -5.77 -1.54 -15.17
N TRP A 205 -5.46 -0.29 -14.85
CA TRP A 205 -4.14 0.18 -14.44
C TRP A 205 -4.00 0.11 -12.92
N VAL A 206 -2.78 0.22 -12.42
CA VAL A 206 -2.51 0.11 -10.97
C VAL A 206 -1.62 1.25 -10.47
N MET A 207 -2.09 1.97 -9.46
CA MET A 207 -1.35 3.03 -8.75
C MET A 207 -0.94 2.52 -7.35
N ALA A 208 0.24 1.94 -7.25
CA ALA A 208 0.70 1.27 -6.00
C ALA A 208 0.90 2.22 -4.81
N GLY A 209 0.94 3.53 -5.03
CA GLY A 209 1.01 4.55 -3.98
C GLY A 209 -0.25 4.63 -3.12
N TYR A 210 -1.38 4.07 -3.58
CA TYR A 210 -2.65 4.10 -2.88
C TYR A 210 -3.13 2.70 -2.47
N ASP A 211 -3.73 2.58 -1.30
CA ASP A 211 -4.57 1.44 -0.90
C ASP A 211 -6.05 1.90 -0.89
N TYR A 212 -6.96 1.09 -1.45
CA TYR A 212 -8.39 1.37 -1.60
C TYR A 212 -8.67 2.72 -2.29
N LEU A 213 -8.02 2.95 -3.45
CA LEU A 213 -8.12 4.20 -4.18
C LEU A 213 -9.57 4.51 -4.57
N GLN A 214 -10.29 3.48 -5.04
CA GLN A 214 -11.65 3.59 -5.54
C GLN A 214 -12.68 3.90 -4.43
N GLU A 215 -12.36 3.57 -3.17
CA GLU A 215 -13.21 3.85 -2.01
C GLU A 215 -13.11 5.31 -1.53
N GLN A 216 -12.16 6.10 -2.05
CA GLN A 216 -11.92 7.47 -1.55
C GLN A 216 -13.13 8.39 -1.73
N LYS A 217 -13.86 8.26 -2.83
CA LYS A 217 -15.03 9.10 -3.13
C LYS A 217 -16.17 8.88 -2.12
N ASP A 218 -16.32 7.64 -1.65
CA ASP A 218 -17.40 7.21 -0.75
C ASP A 218 -17.00 7.27 0.73
N ALA A 219 -15.73 7.60 1.00
CA ALA A 219 -15.17 7.66 2.34
C ALA A 219 -15.91 8.67 3.24
N GLN A 220 -16.28 8.22 4.44
CA GLN A 220 -16.89 9.07 5.44
C GLN A 220 -15.83 9.81 6.25
N VAL A 221 -16.07 11.10 6.50
CA VAL A 221 -15.19 11.88 7.37
C VAL A 221 -15.52 11.61 8.83
N ILE A 222 -14.56 11.06 9.57
CA ILE A 222 -14.62 10.82 11.02
C ILE A 222 -13.72 11.79 11.78
N GLY A 223 -13.88 11.91 13.09
CA GLY A 223 -12.99 12.64 13.98
C GLY A 223 -11.90 11.74 14.57
N ARG A 224 -10.99 12.34 15.34
CA ARG A 224 -9.84 11.64 15.97
C ARG A 224 -10.21 10.70 17.12
N ARG A 225 -11.45 10.79 17.61
CA ARG A 225 -12.05 9.92 18.63
C ARG A 225 -13.51 9.80 18.27
N GLU A 226 -14.02 8.59 18.37
CA GLU A 226 -15.39 8.24 18.05
C GLU A 226 -15.96 7.33 19.13
N SER A 227 -17.27 7.10 19.08
CA SER A 227 -17.98 6.07 19.81
C SER A 227 -18.79 5.21 18.84
N GLY A 228 -19.16 4.02 19.28
CA GLY A 228 -20.00 3.12 18.49
C GLY A 228 -20.34 1.86 19.28
N GLU A 229 -20.76 0.83 18.57
CA GLU A 229 -21.12 -0.46 19.13
C GLU A 229 -20.46 -1.58 18.34
N VAL A 230 -19.95 -2.59 19.04
CA VAL A 230 -19.53 -3.86 18.44
C VAL A 230 -20.49 -4.92 18.93
N ASP A 231 -21.25 -5.54 18.03
CA ASP A 231 -22.23 -6.58 18.38
C ASP A 231 -23.21 -6.16 19.51
N GLY A 232 -23.64 -4.90 19.45
CA GLY A 232 -24.51 -4.24 20.43
C GLY A 232 -23.83 -3.82 21.75
N VAL A 233 -22.53 -4.11 21.91
CA VAL A 233 -21.75 -3.67 23.08
C VAL A 233 -21.14 -2.30 22.78
N PRO A 234 -21.44 -1.27 23.59
CA PRO A 234 -20.93 0.07 23.34
C PRO A 234 -19.42 0.16 23.59
N VAL A 235 -18.72 0.87 22.70
CA VAL A 235 -17.26 1.04 22.73
C VAL A 235 -16.86 2.49 22.47
N ASP A 236 -15.79 2.92 23.14
CA ASP A 236 -15.03 4.10 22.71
C ASP A 236 -13.95 3.69 21.71
N VAL A 237 -13.77 4.52 20.68
CA VAL A 237 -12.92 4.25 19.52
C VAL A 237 -11.78 5.25 19.44
N SER A 238 -10.55 4.73 19.39
CA SER A 238 -9.34 5.50 19.02
C SER A 238 -8.84 5.09 17.64
N LEU A 239 -7.90 5.84 17.08
CA LEU A 239 -7.33 5.59 15.75
C LEU A 239 -5.82 5.41 15.86
N SER A 240 -5.23 4.63 14.95
CA SER A 240 -3.78 4.53 14.77
C SER A 240 -3.38 4.86 13.35
N LEU A 241 -2.43 5.79 13.21
CA LEU A 241 -1.82 6.14 11.93
C LEU A 241 -0.54 5.35 11.62
N GLN A 242 -0.14 4.44 12.51
CA GLN A 242 1.12 3.69 12.42
C GLN A 242 0.90 2.17 12.30
N ASN A 243 -0.28 1.66 12.70
CA ASN A 243 -0.56 0.23 12.74
C ASN A 243 -1.62 -0.12 11.70
N ASN A 244 -1.36 -1.14 10.88
CA ASN A 244 -2.30 -1.60 9.85
C ASN A 244 -3.56 -2.22 10.43
N TYR A 245 -3.39 -3.13 11.40
CA TYR A 245 -4.48 -3.92 11.95
C TYR A 245 -5.25 -3.17 13.05
N SER A 246 -6.58 -3.21 12.97
CA SER A 246 -7.47 -2.80 14.06
C SER A 246 -7.42 -3.79 15.22
N ILE A 247 -7.65 -3.30 16.43
CA ILE A 247 -7.56 -4.08 17.67
C ILE A 247 -8.79 -3.85 18.53
N LEU A 248 -9.39 -4.94 19.02
CA LEU A 248 -10.55 -4.92 19.89
C LEU A 248 -10.20 -5.44 21.29
N ASN A 249 -10.75 -4.79 22.30
CA ASN A 249 -10.67 -5.22 23.68
C ASN A 249 -11.42 -6.55 23.86
N ALA A 250 -10.68 -7.58 24.23
CA ALA A 250 -11.22 -8.91 24.45
C ALA A 250 -10.54 -9.56 25.65
N GLN A 251 -11.34 -10.18 26.51
CA GLN A 251 -10.88 -10.94 27.69
C GLN A 251 -11.27 -12.41 27.54
N ASN A 252 -10.62 -13.30 28.30
CA ASN A 252 -10.94 -14.74 28.32
C ASN A 252 -11.05 -15.35 26.91
N VAL A 253 -10.06 -15.05 26.07
CA VAL A 253 -10.04 -15.47 24.66
C VAL A 253 -9.70 -16.96 24.56
N GLU A 254 -10.58 -17.72 23.91
CA GLU A 254 -10.46 -19.16 23.70
C GLU A 254 -10.52 -19.47 22.20
N VAL A 255 -9.45 -20.04 21.65
CA VAL A 255 -9.39 -20.44 20.24
C VAL A 255 -9.68 -21.93 20.12
N ASN A 256 -10.75 -22.27 19.42
CA ASN A 256 -11.07 -23.65 19.05
C ASN A 256 -10.61 -23.91 17.61
N LYS A 257 -9.45 -24.56 17.47
CA LYS A 257 -8.86 -24.89 16.15
C LYS A 257 -9.66 -25.92 15.37
N LYS A 258 -10.41 -26.80 16.05
CA LYS A 258 -11.20 -27.84 15.39
C LYS A 258 -12.39 -27.24 14.67
N ASP A 259 -13.08 -26.31 15.33
CA ASP A 259 -14.27 -25.65 14.79
C ASP A 259 -13.92 -24.32 14.09
N ASN A 260 -12.63 -24.02 13.94
CA ASN A 260 -12.07 -22.78 13.41
C ASN A 260 -12.79 -21.52 13.93
N SER A 261 -12.95 -21.45 15.26
CA SER A 261 -13.71 -20.40 15.93
C SER A 261 -12.97 -19.84 17.16
N VAL A 262 -13.39 -18.66 17.58
CA VAL A 262 -12.84 -17.94 18.73
C VAL A 262 -13.99 -17.46 19.60
N SER A 263 -13.99 -17.88 20.86
CA SER A 263 -14.91 -17.37 21.88
C SER A 263 -14.19 -16.40 22.80
N PHE A 264 -14.79 -15.26 23.10
CA PHE A 264 -14.18 -14.27 23.97
C PHE A 264 -15.22 -13.39 24.65
N ASP A 265 -14.78 -12.74 25.72
CA ASP A 265 -15.55 -11.73 26.42
C ASP A 265 -15.30 -10.37 25.76
N LEU A 266 -16.29 -9.88 25.03
CA LEU A 266 -16.31 -8.53 24.49
C LEU A 266 -16.63 -7.57 25.64
N ALA A 267 -15.60 -6.84 26.10
CA ALA A 267 -15.71 -5.88 27.18
C ALA A 267 -15.74 -4.44 26.63
N GLY A 268 -16.91 -3.81 26.73
CA GLY A 268 -17.23 -2.45 26.29
C GLY A 268 -17.01 -1.38 27.37
N LYS A 269 -17.60 -0.20 27.16
CA LYS A 269 -17.68 0.85 28.18
C LYS A 269 -18.75 0.53 29.23
N GLU A 270 -18.72 1.24 30.36
CA GLU A 270 -19.76 1.16 31.40
C GLU A 270 -19.98 -0.28 31.95
N ASN A 271 -18.92 -1.08 32.00
CA ASN A 271 -18.95 -2.50 32.38
C ASN A 271 -19.82 -3.39 31.49
N ALA A 272 -20.23 -2.91 30.30
CA ALA A 272 -20.91 -3.72 29.32
C ALA A 272 -20.01 -4.89 28.90
N LYS A 273 -20.54 -6.11 28.98
CA LYS A 273 -19.80 -7.32 28.69
C LYS A 273 -20.71 -8.34 28.01
N LYS A 274 -20.23 -8.96 26.93
CA LYS A 274 -20.95 -10.00 26.19
C LYS A 274 -19.99 -11.12 25.82
N ARG A 275 -20.34 -12.37 26.12
CA ARG A 275 -19.63 -13.53 25.56
C ARG A 275 -20.06 -13.71 24.12
N VAL A 276 -19.11 -13.75 23.20
CA VAL A 276 -19.36 -13.86 21.77
C VAL A 276 -18.45 -14.91 21.16
N THR A 277 -18.89 -15.48 20.04
CA THR A 277 -18.12 -16.47 19.27
C THR A 277 -18.13 -16.06 17.80
N TYR A 278 -16.94 -15.99 17.20
CA TYR A 278 -16.76 -15.64 15.79
C TYR A 278 -15.84 -16.64 15.09
N PRO A 279 -15.95 -16.80 13.76
CA PRO A 279 -14.98 -17.57 12.98
C PRO A 279 -13.56 -17.03 13.13
N LEU A 280 -12.60 -17.94 13.32
CA LEU A 280 -11.18 -17.62 13.30
C LEU A 280 -10.75 -17.37 11.86
N VAL A 281 -10.22 -16.18 11.59
CA VAL A 281 -9.65 -15.84 10.27
C VAL A 281 -8.22 -16.33 10.17
N LYS A 282 -7.38 -15.95 11.15
CA LYS A 282 -5.97 -16.35 11.26
C LYS A 282 -5.41 -16.01 12.64
N MET A 283 -4.24 -16.55 12.96
CA MET A 283 -3.40 -16.06 14.05
C MET A 283 -2.44 -14.99 13.51
N LEU A 284 -2.40 -13.83 14.15
CA LEU A 284 -1.55 -12.70 13.80
C LEU A 284 -0.42 -12.56 14.81
N SER A 285 0.82 -12.58 14.32
CA SER A 285 2.00 -12.30 15.12
C SER A 285 2.21 -10.80 15.30
N VAL A 286 2.19 -10.32 16.55
CA VAL A 286 2.46 -8.92 16.91
C VAL A 286 3.46 -8.90 18.05
N SER A 287 4.64 -8.32 17.80
CA SER A 287 5.75 -8.24 18.78
C SER A 287 6.08 -9.61 19.40
N GLY A 288 6.10 -10.67 18.57
CA GLY A 288 6.41 -12.04 18.99
C GLY A 288 5.26 -12.79 19.69
N ASN A 289 4.09 -12.17 19.87
CA ASN A 289 2.91 -12.81 20.45
C ASN A 289 1.86 -13.09 19.36
N GLU A 290 1.14 -14.21 19.47
CA GLU A 290 0.09 -14.58 18.54
C GLU A 290 -1.29 -14.15 19.07
N TYR A 291 -2.06 -13.45 18.24
CA TYR A 291 -3.42 -13.00 18.56
C TYR A 291 -4.41 -13.48 17.51
N PRO A 292 -5.59 -14.02 17.90
CA PRO A 292 -6.60 -14.41 16.93
C PRO A 292 -7.21 -13.19 16.26
N VAL A 293 -7.45 -13.32 14.95
CA VAL A 293 -8.12 -12.33 14.11
C VAL A 293 -9.52 -12.81 13.77
N VAL A 294 -10.50 -11.92 13.94
CA VAL A 294 -11.92 -12.18 13.66
C VAL A 294 -12.53 -10.99 12.91
N PHE A 295 -13.67 -11.22 12.28
CA PHE A 295 -14.54 -10.17 11.75
C PHE A 295 -15.67 -9.90 12.75
N VAL A 296 -15.89 -8.64 13.11
CA VAL A 296 -16.97 -8.23 14.04
C VAL A 296 -17.85 -7.15 13.40
N PRO A 297 -19.18 -7.16 13.63
CA PRO A 297 -20.03 -6.07 13.20
C PRO A 297 -19.73 -4.83 14.04
N PHE A 298 -19.50 -3.70 13.39
CA PHE A 298 -19.30 -2.41 14.02
C PHE A 298 -20.31 -1.40 13.48
N LYS A 299 -21.01 -0.75 14.41
CA LYS A 299 -21.97 0.31 14.13
C LYS A 299 -21.46 1.62 14.72
N GLY A 300 -21.26 2.62 13.88
CA GLY A 300 -20.88 3.98 14.25
C GLY A 300 -22.01 4.95 13.96
N GLY A 301 -22.63 5.52 14.99
CA GLY A 301 -23.80 6.37 14.84
C GLY A 301 -24.96 5.69 14.09
N LYS A 302 -25.69 6.48 13.30
CA LYS A 302 -26.90 6.01 12.56
C LYS A 302 -26.62 5.53 11.14
N ASP A 303 -25.57 6.07 10.53
CA ASP A 303 -25.35 5.99 9.08
C ASP A 303 -24.18 5.06 8.68
N PHE A 304 -23.46 4.49 9.66
CA PHE A 304 -22.33 3.60 9.41
C PHE A 304 -22.50 2.26 10.12
N GLU A 305 -22.63 1.20 9.35
CA GLU A 305 -22.64 -0.18 9.82
C GLU A 305 -21.83 -1.03 8.85
N GLN A 306 -20.75 -1.65 9.35
CA GLN A 306 -19.82 -2.46 8.57
C GLN A 306 -19.23 -3.58 9.43
N THR A 307 -18.88 -4.69 8.80
CA THR A 307 -18.08 -5.73 9.44
C THR A 307 -16.59 -5.39 9.31
N ILE A 308 -15.89 -5.24 10.43
CA ILE A 308 -14.47 -4.87 10.46
C ILE A 308 -13.60 -6.02 10.98
N GLN A 309 -12.40 -6.14 10.42
CA GLN A 309 -11.42 -7.13 10.88
C GLN A 309 -10.64 -6.59 12.07
N VAL A 310 -10.57 -7.36 13.16
CA VAL A 310 -9.85 -6.98 14.38
C VAL A 310 -9.03 -8.16 14.89
N TYR A 311 -7.85 -7.89 15.44
CA TYR A 311 -7.21 -8.86 16.33
C TYR A 311 -7.63 -8.62 17.78
N LEU A 312 -7.75 -9.71 18.53
CA LEU A 312 -8.27 -9.69 19.89
C LEU A 312 -7.13 -9.60 20.90
N LYS A 313 -7.18 -8.62 21.79
CA LYS A 313 -6.20 -8.43 22.86
C LYS A 313 -6.86 -7.77 24.06
N ASP A 314 -6.40 -8.11 25.26
CA ASP A 314 -6.81 -7.36 26.46
C ASP A 314 -6.27 -5.92 26.37
N ARG A 315 -7.20 -4.96 26.34
CA ARG A 315 -6.96 -3.53 26.30
C ARG A 315 -7.55 -2.82 27.51
N SER A 316 -7.89 -3.53 28.58
CA SER A 316 -8.51 -2.99 29.81
C SER A 316 -7.75 -1.80 30.42
N LYS A 317 -6.42 -1.74 30.23
CA LYS A 317 -5.59 -0.61 30.68
C LYS A 317 -5.74 0.68 29.86
N TYR A 318 -6.41 0.64 28.70
CA TYR A 318 -6.60 1.78 27.82
C TYR A 318 -8.02 2.33 27.94
N SER A 319 -8.17 3.64 27.72
CA SER A 319 -9.47 4.32 27.79
C SER A 319 -10.38 4.09 26.58
N THR A 320 -9.97 3.28 25.60
CA THR A 320 -10.75 2.96 24.39
C THR A 320 -10.71 1.47 24.11
N GLN A 321 -11.88 0.89 23.85
CA GLN A 321 -12.02 -0.56 23.67
C GLN A 321 -11.68 -0.98 22.24
N LEU A 322 -11.96 -0.13 21.25
CA LEU A 322 -11.60 -0.36 19.86
C LEU A 322 -10.53 0.65 19.43
N ARG A 323 -9.49 0.19 18.73
CA ARG A 323 -8.58 1.08 18.00
C ARG A 323 -8.54 0.67 16.53
N LEU A 324 -8.96 1.59 15.65
CA LEU A 324 -8.94 1.38 14.21
C LEU A 324 -7.52 1.55 13.65
N GLY A 325 -7.07 0.59 12.86
CA GLY A 325 -5.80 0.64 12.13
C GLY A 325 -5.97 1.10 10.68
N LEU A 326 -4.84 1.26 9.98
CA LEU A 326 -4.80 1.78 8.61
C LEU A 326 -5.67 0.98 7.64
N ASP A 327 -5.75 -0.36 7.73
CA ASP A 327 -6.56 -1.16 6.79
C ASP A 327 -8.05 -0.79 6.87
N THR A 328 -8.57 -0.57 8.08
CA THR A 328 -9.96 -0.16 8.28
C THR A 328 -10.17 1.32 7.92
N LEU A 329 -9.20 2.18 8.26
CA LEU A 329 -9.25 3.61 7.95
C LEU A 329 -9.22 3.85 6.44
N SER A 330 -8.27 3.24 5.73
CA SER A 330 -8.07 3.43 4.29
C SER A 330 -9.23 2.87 3.48
N LYS A 331 -9.89 1.82 3.96
CA LYS A 331 -11.09 1.32 3.29
C LYS A 331 -12.29 2.26 3.45
N ASN A 332 -12.52 2.82 4.64
CA ASN A 332 -13.84 3.40 4.98
C ASN A 332 -13.84 4.92 5.21
N PHE A 333 -12.70 5.52 5.56
CA PHE A 333 -12.69 6.80 6.26
C PHE A 333 -11.66 7.82 5.75
N ILE A 334 -11.90 9.08 6.13
CA ILE A 334 -10.95 10.19 6.15
C ILE A 334 -11.01 10.80 7.55
N VAL A 335 -9.87 11.11 8.17
CA VAL A 335 -9.83 11.54 9.58
C VAL A 335 -9.67 13.04 9.70
N ASP A 336 -10.63 13.72 10.33
CA ASP A 336 -10.55 15.14 10.71
C ASP A 336 -9.89 15.26 12.08
N THR A 337 -8.63 15.70 12.10
CA THR A 337 -7.81 15.78 13.32
C THR A 337 -8.39 16.76 14.34
N GLY A 338 -9.16 17.76 13.91
CA GLY A 338 -9.75 18.78 14.78
C GLY A 338 -11.05 18.33 15.44
N ALA A 339 -11.72 17.34 14.89
CA ALA A 339 -13.07 16.93 15.28
C ALA A 339 -13.09 15.67 16.17
N LYS A 340 -14.23 15.45 16.83
CA LYS A 340 -14.58 14.22 17.54
C LYS A 340 -16.04 13.88 17.28
N ASP A 341 -16.37 12.61 17.47
CA ASP A 341 -17.73 12.08 17.52
C ASP A 341 -18.50 12.54 16.26
N LYS A 342 -17.90 12.31 15.09
CA LYS A 342 -18.50 12.64 13.79
C LYS A 342 -19.37 11.49 13.28
N LEU A 343 -19.11 10.24 13.69
CA LEU A 343 -19.95 9.10 13.31
C LEU A 343 -21.37 9.24 13.88
N ASP A 344 -21.51 9.78 15.09
CA ASP A 344 -22.81 10.04 15.72
C ASP A 344 -23.58 11.22 15.12
N LYS A 345 -22.94 11.99 14.23
CA LYS A 345 -23.53 13.12 13.52
C LYS A 345 -23.99 12.68 12.13
N LYS A 346 -24.65 13.59 11.40
CA LYS A 346 -25.01 13.38 10.00
C LYS A 346 -23.77 13.02 9.18
N LYS A 347 -23.84 11.94 8.40
CA LYS A 347 -22.78 11.52 7.48
C LYS A 347 -22.25 12.70 6.65
N GLN A 348 -20.94 12.89 6.67
CA GLN A 348 -20.22 13.86 5.84
C GLN A 348 -19.28 13.11 4.90
N SER A 349 -19.46 13.28 3.59
CA SER A 349 -18.54 12.74 2.58
C SER A 349 -17.25 13.56 2.53
N PHE A 350 -16.18 12.93 2.03
CA PHE A 350 -14.91 13.61 1.79
C PHE A 350 -15.06 14.80 0.83
N GLU A 351 -15.75 14.62 -0.29
CA GLU A 351 -16.03 15.68 -1.28
C GLU A 351 -16.72 16.90 -0.64
N SER A 352 -17.74 16.67 0.20
CA SER A 352 -18.44 17.74 0.92
C SER A 352 -17.50 18.48 1.88
N ARG A 353 -16.63 17.76 2.59
CA ARG A 353 -15.65 18.35 3.52
C ARG A 353 -14.56 19.15 2.81
N MET A 354 -14.21 18.77 1.57
CA MET A 354 -13.20 19.46 0.74
C MET A 354 -13.64 20.85 0.28
N LYS A 355 -14.95 21.16 0.26
CA LYS A 355 -15.46 22.50 -0.08
C LYS A 355 -14.90 23.62 0.82
N ASN A 356 -14.55 23.28 2.06
CA ASN A 356 -13.91 24.20 3.01
C ASN A 356 -12.38 24.30 2.85
N LYS A 357 -11.79 23.61 1.86
CA LYS A 357 -10.36 23.60 1.53
C LYS A 357 -9.46 23.29 2.75
N PRO A 358 -9.69 22.18 3.48
CA PRO A 358 -8.77 21.75 4.53
C PRO A 358 -7.40 21.38 3.94
N LEU A 359 -6.39 21.34 4.80
CA LEU A 359 -5.14 20.67 4.46
C LEU A 359 -5.37 19.17 4.50
N VAL A 360 -5.06 18.46 3.42
CA VAL A 360 -5.11 16.99 3.37
C VAL A 360 -3.68 16.48 3.45
N VAL A 361 -3.42 15.60 4.41
CA VAL A 361 -2.12 14.97 4.64
C VAL A 361 -2.28 13.46 4.71
N SER A 362 -1.19 12.73 4.57
CA SER A 362 -1.07 11.29 4.85
C SER A 362 -0.55 11.03 6.26
N PRO A 363 -0.57 9.76 6.72
CA PRO A 363 0.04 9.35 7.99
C PRO A 363 1.53 9.68 8.12
N VAL A 364 2.24 9.66 6.98
CA VAL A 364 3.66 10.01 6.86
C VAL A 364 3.76 11.06 5.76
N GLU A 365 4.49 12.13 6.04
CA GLU A 365 4.69 13.27 5.15
C GLU A 365 6.15 13.65 5.05
N SER A 366 6.47 14.38 3.98
CA SER A 366 7.66 15.19 3.89
C SER A 366 7.28 16.62 3.53
N LEU A 367 7.93 17.60 4.15
CA LEU A 367 7.70 19.02 3.86
C LEU A 367 9.02 19.77 3.84
N ILE A 368 9.03 20.93 3.19
CA ILE A 368 10.15 21.85 3.18
C ILE A 368 9.80 23.02 4.09
N LEU A 369 10.60 23.24 5.13
CA LEU A 369 10.51 24.34 6.09
C LEU A 369 11.73 25.25 5.94
N ASP A 370 11.53 26.49 5.51
CA ASP A 370 12.60 27.47 5.29
C ASP A 370 13.76 26.93 4.42
N GLY A 371 13.45 26.06 3.45
CA GLY A 371 14.43 25.40 2.59
C GLY A 371 14.98 24.07 3.10
N TYR A 372 14.63 23.64 4.32
CA TYR A 372 15.07 22.36 4.90
C TYR A 372 13.99 21.30 4.77
N LYS A 373 14.34 20.15 4.16
CA LYS A 373 13.44 19.01 4.05
C LYS A 373 13.33 18.27 5.38
N LEU A 374 12.11 18.06 5.85
CA LEU A 374 11.81 17.37 7.11
C LEU A 374 10.83 16.22 6.88
N ASN A 375 10.98 15.17 7.68
CA ASN A 375 9.92 14.20 7.90
C ASN A 375 8.81 14.88 8.71
N ALA A 376 7.56 14.55 8.41
CA ALA A 376 6.42 15.11 9.11
C ALA A 376 5.32 14.09 9.36
N GLU A 377 4.54 14.30 10.43
CA GLU A 377 3.39 13.47 10.75
C GLU A 377 2.23 14.29 11.34
N PRO A 378 0.96 13.96 11.03
CA PRO A 378 -0.18 14.56 11.69
C PRO A 378 -0.37 14.05 13.11
N SER A 379 -0.82 14.94 14.00
CA SER A 379 -1.10 14.57 15.39
C SER A 379 -2.53 14.83 15.82
N PHE A 380 -3.11 13.84 16.51
CA PHE A 380 -4.40 13.96 17.18
C PHE A 380 -4.29 14.67 18.54
N ALA A 381 -3.09 14.74 19.12
CA ALA A 381 -2.85 15.34 20.44
C ALA A 381 -2.45 16.82 20.30
N VAL A 382 -1.48 17.10 19.43
CA VAL A 382 -0.84 18.41 19.27
C VAL A 382 -1.77 19.39 18.55
N SER A 383 -1.98 20.58 19.14
CA SER A 383 -2.88 21.59 18.56
C SER A 383 -2.14 22.57 17.65
N THR A 384 -1.13 23.26 18.19
CA THR A 384 -0.23 24.14 17.43
C THR A 384 0.82 23.27 16.74
N PRO A 385 1.11 23.49 15.44
CA PRO A 385 2.21 22.80 14.78
C PRO A 385 3.52 22.88 15.59
N LEU A 386 4.32 21.83 15.52
CA LEU A 386 5.48 21.66 16.40
C LEU A 386 6.67 21.15 15.61
N LEU A 387 7.79 21.84 15.69
CA LEU A 387 9.08 21.36 15.22
C LEU A 387 9.82 20.73 16.41
N LYS A 388 10.10 19.43 16.30
CA LYS A 388 10.95 18.68 17.23
C LYS A 388 12.39 18.79 16.74
N VAL A 389 13.30 19.26 17.59
CA VAL A 389 14.73 19.46 17.30
C VAL A 389 15.58 18.84 18.40
N ALA A 390 16.85 18.51 18.12
CA ALA A 390 17.76 17.96 19.13
C ALA A 390 17.90 18.89 20.35
N SER A 391 18.04 20.19 20.11
CA SER A 391 18.01 21.21 21.16
C SER A 391 17.71 22.58 20.58
N PHE A 392 17.32 23.52 21.44
CA PHE A 392 17.21 24.94 21.08
C PHE A 392 17.58 25.82 22.27
N GLU A 393 18.04 27.04 22.01
CA GLU A 393 18.38 28.04 23.00
C GLU A 393 17.54 29.30 22.80
N MET A 394 16.90 29.79 23.88
CA MET A 394 16.20 31.08 23.87
C MET A 394 17.16 32.18 24.34
N ILE A 395 17.27 33.24 23.54
CA ILE A 395 18.20 34.35 23.75
C ILE A 395 17.40 35.62 23.99
N GLU A 396 17.60 36.22 25.15
CA GLU A 396 17.09 37.56 25.43
C GLU A 396 17.74 38.58 24.49
N ALA A 397 16.93 39.41 23.85
CA ALA A 397 17.41 40.42 22.91
C ALA A 397 16.75 41.77 23.19
N LYS A 398 17.42 42.86 22.81
CA LYS A 398 16.84 44.20 22.84
C LYS A 398 15.70 44.29 21.81
N GLY A 399 14.48 43.98 22.24
CA GLY A 399 13.30 43.88 21.39
C GLY A 399 12.50 42.62 21.70
N ARG A 400 12.38 41.71 20.73
CA ARG A 400 11.78 40.38 20.92
C ARG A 400 12.88 39.34 21.12
N ASP A 401 12.69 38.47 22.10
CA ASP A 401 13.55 37.30 22.32
C ASP A 401 13.70 36.50 21.03
N LYS A 402 14.82 35.80 20.90
CA LYS A 402 15.13 34.95 19.75
C LYS A 402 15.27 33.50 20.19
N VAL A 403 15.12 32.59 19.25
CA VAL A 403 15.45 31.18 19.45
C VAL A 403 16.47 30.75 18.39
N GLU A 404 17.44 29.95 18.82
CA GLU A 404 18.45 29.34 17.97
C GLU A 404 18.37 27.82 18.07
N TYR A 405 18.45 27.14 16.93
CA TYR A 405 18.41 25.68 16.80
C TYR A 405 19.16 25.26 15.53
N TYR A 406 19.32 23.97 15.30
CA TYR A 406 20.04 23.43 14.14
C TYR A 406 19.13 22.54 13.32
N LEU A 407 19.25 22.61 11.99
CA LEU A 407 18.69 21.64 11.04
C LEU A 407 19.77 21.26 10.03
N SER A 408 19.69 20.04 9.53
CA SER A 408 20.60 19.58 8.48
C SER A 408 20.08 19.97 7.10
N ASN A 409 20.94 20.52 6.26
CA ASN A 409 20.62 20.78 4.85
C ASN A 409 20.65 19.47 4.02
N ASP A 410 20.33 19.56 2.73
CA ASP A 410 20.29 18.41 1.81
C ASP A 410 21.63 17.68 1.65
N GLN A 411 22.74 18.28 2.08
CA GLN A 411 24.08 17.66 2.10
C GLN A 411 24.41 16.99 3.43
N GLY A 412 23.49 17.03 4.40
CA GLY A 412 23.67 16.51 5.75
C GLY A 412 24.50 17.42 6.68
N ASN A 413 24.81 18.65 6.25
CA ASN A 413 25.54 19.60 7.10
C ASN A 413 24.55 20.31 8.03
N GLU A 414 24.87 20.33 9.33
CA GLU A 414 24.08 21.07 10.31
C GLU A 414 24.26 22.58 10.15
N GLU A 415 23.14 23.29 10.03
CA GLU A 415 23.10 24.74 9.91
C GLU A 415 22.33 25.37 11.06
N LYS A 416 22.87 26.46 11.59
CA LYS A 416 22.27 27.21 12.69
C LYS A 416 21.17 28.13 12.18
N ILE A 417 19.96 27.92 12.68
CA ILE A 417 18.80 28.74 12.37
C ILE A 417 18.50 29.65 13.55
N ARG A 418 18.22 30.93 13.25
CA ARG A 418 17.86 31.94 14.23
C ARG A 418 16.54 32.61 13.86
N LYS A 419 15.54 32.46 14.74
CA LYS A 419 14.19 33.03 14.53
C LYS A 419 13.79 33.96 15.66
N THR A 420 12.91 34.92 15.35
CA THR A 420 12.33 35.82 16.36
C THR A 420 11.15 35.14 17.04
N ILE A 421 11.12 35.13 18.37
CA ILE A 421 10.01 34.54 19.13
C ILE A 421 8.80 35.46 19.03
N LEU A 422 7.71 34.94 18.47
CA LEU A 422 6.43 35.63 18.35
C LEU A 422 5.67 35.61 19.68
N ARG A 423 5.69 34.45 20.36
CA ARG A 423 5.10 34.24 21.70
C ARG A 423 5.70 32.99 22.35
N LYS A 424 5.47 32.82 23.65
CA LYS A 424 5.80 31.59 24.39
C LYS A 424 4.51 30.89 24.80
N ILE A 425 4.43 29.58 24.64
CA ILE A 425 3.30 28.76 25.12
C ILE A 425 3.79 27.78 26.19
N LYS A 426 2.98 27.56 27.23
CA LYS A 426 3.26 26.58 28.27
C LYS A 426 2.47 25.29 28.01
N VAL A 427 3.16 24.16 27.96
CA VAL A 427 2.55 22.83 27.75
C VAL A 427 3.08 21.90 28.83
N GLY A 428 2.23 21.53 29.79
CA GLY A 428 2.72 20.90 31.02
C GLY A 428 3.70 21.83 31.73
N ASP A 429 4.92 21.33 31.98
CA ASP A 429 6.00 22.09 32.62
C ASP A 429 6.98 22.72 31.63
N THR A 430 6.83 22.46 30.32
CA THR A 430 7.73 23.02 29.30
C THR A 430 7.21 24.34 28.74
N VAL A 431 8.12 25.26 28.47
CA VAL A 431 7.85 26.52 27.77
C VAL A 431 8.40 26.39 26.35
N ARG A 432 7.51 26.50 25.37
CA ARG A 432 7.85 26.35 23.95
C ARG A 432 7.81 27.72 23.28
N PRO A 433 8.92 28.18 22.66
CA PRO A 433 8.89 29.39 21.85
C PRO A 433 8.13 29.11 20.55
N VAL A 434 7.28 30.04 20.15
CA VAL A 434 6.57 30.00 18.87
C VAL A 434 7.22 30.98 17.91
N VAL A 435 7.53 30.50 16.72
CA VAL A 435 8.12 31.24 15.61
C VAL A 435 7.30 31.02 14.34
N ASP A 436 7.65 31.73 13.28
CA ASP A 436 7.13 31.52 11.94
C ASP A 436 8.22 30.96 10.99
N GLY A 437 7.75 30.25 9.97
CA GLY A 437 8.58 29.78 8.87
C GLY A 437 7.73 29.56 7.62
N GLU A 438 8.42 29.47 6.50
CA GLU A 438 7.82 29.26 5.18
C GLU A 438 7.74 27.76 4.90
N PHE A 439 6.51 27.27 4.70
CA PHE A 439 6.21 25.91 4.32
C PHE A 439 5.93 25.88 2.83
N ILE A 440 6.56 24.95 2.12
CA ILE A 440 6.16 24.62 0.77
C ILE A 440 5.20 23.43 0.86
N VAL A 441 3.95 23.63 0.45
CA VAL A 441 2.92 22.58 0.35
C VAL A 441 2.44 22.50 -1.09
N GLY A 442 2.82 21.42 -1.78
CA GLY A 442 2.74 21.37 -3.25
C GLY A 442 3.52 22.54 -3.84
N ASP A 443 2.88 23.34 -4.69
CA ASP A 443 3.52 24.52 -5.34
C ASP A 443 3.28 25.84 -4.59
N LYS A 444 2.81 25.80 -3.34
CA LYS A 444 2.42 27.00 -2.58
C LYS A 444 3.30 27.21 -1.36
N GLU A 445 3.85 28.41 -1.27
CA GLU A 445 4.46 28.92 -0.04
C GLU A 445 3.37 29.40 0.92
N VAL A 446 3.43 28.90 2.16
CA VAL A 446 2.52 29.25 3.24
C VAL A 446 3.34 29.57 4.48
N THR A 447 3.16 30.76 5.04
CA THR A 447 3.74 31.09 6.35
C THR A 447 2.95 30.38 7.45
N VAL A 448 3.63 29.58 8.28
CA VAL A 448 3.01 28.84 9.38
C VAL A 448 3.70 29.20 10.68
N GLU A 449 2.91 29.43 11.72
CA GLU A 449 3.42 29.53 13.08
C GLU A 449 3.56 28.14 13.70
N PHE A 450 4.73 27.84 14.26
CA PHE A 450 5.01 26.58 14.92
C PHE A 450 5.79 26.79 16.21
N ALA A 451 5.58 25.89 17.17
CA ALA A 451 6.33 25.85 18.41
C ALA A 451 7.58 24.98 18.26
N LEU A 452 8.64 25.26 19.02
CA LEU A 452 9.79 24.36 19.15
C LEU A 452 9.71 23.53 20.42
N GLU A 453 10.12 22.28 20.32
CA GLU A 453 10.32 21.37 21.44
C GLU A 453 11.55 20.52 21.21
N ALA A 454 12.29 20.23 22.28
CA ALA A 454 13.41 19.33 22.21
C ALA A 454 12.92 17.89 22.00
N LEU A 455 13.71 17.09 21.30
CA LEU A 455 13.52 15.65 21.22
C LEU A 455 13.63 15.03 22.63
N ASP A 456 12.70 14.15 22.96
CA ASP A 456 12.71 13.36 24.18
C ASP A 456 13.75 12.23 24.06
N SER A 457 14.25 11.73 25.19
CA SER A 457 15.35 10.73 25.19
C SER A 457 15.00 9.38 24.54
N ASP A 458 13.71 9.11 24.34
CA ASP A 458 13.16 7.91 23.69
C ASP A 458 12.77 8.16 22.22
N GLU A 459 12.95 9.37 21.71
CA GLU A 459 12.79 9.71 20.31
C GLU A 459 14.11 9.50 19.52
N GLY A 460 14.03 9.48 18.19
CA GLY A 460 15.22 9.45 17.33
C GLY A 460 16.03 10.75 17.44
N GLU A 461 17.21 10.77 16.82
CA GLU A 461 18.11 11.95 16.85
C GLU A 461 17.73 12.99 15.77
N GLU A 462 16.95 12.61 14.77
CA GLU A 462 16.61 13.47 13.64
C GLU A 462 15.44 14.43 13.94
N PRO A 463 15.58 15.73 13.62
CA PRO A 463 14.47 16.67 13.68
C PRO A 463 13.29 16.26 12.80
N TYR A 464 12.07 16.48 13.28
CA TYR A 464 10.86 16.20 12.52
C TYR A 464 9.73 17.17 12.86
N PHE A 465 8.73 17.24 11.99
CA PHE A 465 7.63 18.20 12.12
C PHE A 465 6.29 17.52 12.43
N ILE A 466 5.61 18.01 13.46
CA ILE A 466 4.26 17.56 13.80
C ILE A 466 3.24 18.54 13.25
N ILE A 467 2.41 18.05 12.32
CA ILE A 467 1.28 18.78 11.74
C ILE A 467 0.14 18.78 12.78
N GLY A 468 0.09 19.87 13.54
CA GLY A 468 -0.93 20.07 14.57
C GLY A 468 -2.33 20.32 13.99
N LYS A 469 -3.36 20.05 14.80
CA LYS A 469 -4.79 20.20 14.41
C LYS A 469 -5.15 21.58 13.86
N LYS A 470 -4.42 22.63 14.27
CA LYS A 470 -4.63 24.02 13.87
C LYS A 470 -3.61 24.51 12.84
N ALA A 471 -2.93 23.61 12.13
CA ALA A 471 -1.98 23.98 11.07
C ALA A 471 -2.63 24.89 10.01
N THR A 472 -3.93 24.72 9.75
CA THR A 472 -4.71 25.65 8.92
C THR A 472 -6.04 26.01 9.58
N LYS A 473 -6.60 27.16 9.21
CA LYS A 473 -7.93 27.60 9.67
C LYS A 473 -9.04 26.64 9.21
N ALA A 474 -8.88 26.00 8.06
CA ALA A 474 -9.82 25.04 7.49
C ALA A 474 -9.72 23.64 8.11
N GLY A 475 -8.73 23.41 9.00
CA GLY A 475 -8.46 22.14 9.65
C GLY A 475 -7.58 21.20 8.80
N VAL A 476 -7.15 20.12 9.44
CA VAL A 476 -6.28 19.09 8.84
C VAL A 476 -7.05 17.77 8.75
N LEU A 477 -7.12 17.22 7.55
CA LEU A 477 -7.63 15.88 7.26
C LEU A 477 -6.47 14.92 7.02
N VAL A 478 -6.57 13.70 7.52
CA VAL A 478 -5.65 12.60 7.23
C VAL A 478 -6.32 11.63 6.27
N ASN A 479 -5.74 11.47 5.09
CA ASN A 479 -6.06 10.43 4.12
C ASN A 479 -5.07 9.28 4.28
N THR A 480 -5.52 8.17 4.87
CA THR A 480 -4.64 7.02 5.20
C THR A 480 -4.33 6.13 4.00
N ARG A 481 -4.91 6.41 2.84
CA ARG A 481 -4.75 5.59 1.62
C ARG A 481 -3.37 5.72 0.98
N SER A 482 -2.65 6.80 1.24
CA SER A 482 -1.37 7.13 0.58
C SER A 482 -0.35 7.67 1.57
N GLU A 483 0.84 8.00 1.08
CA GLU A 483 1.97 8.58 1.80
C GLU A 483 2.49 9.81 1.04
N ASN A 484 3.08 10.77 1.76
CA ASN A 484 3.67 12.01 1.24
C ASN A 484 2.73 12.83 0.33
N LEU A 485 1.52 13.15 0.78
CA LEU A 485 0.57 13.94 -0.01
C LEU A 485 0.95 15.43 -0.13
N LEU A 486 1.86 15.94 0.70
CA LEU A 486 2.38 17.31 0.59
C LEU A 486 3.51 17.46 -0.44
N ASP A 487 4.26 16.39 -0.69
CA ASP A 487 5.28 16.28 -1.74
C ASP A 487 4.66 15.57 -2.96
N ALA A 488 3.81 16.30 -3.69
CA ALA A 488 3.01 15.74 -4.77
C ALA A 488 3.85 15.50 -6.05
N TYR A 489 3.69 14.34 -6.67
CA TYR A 489 4.35 13.98 -7.93
C TYR A 489 3.35 13.98 -9.08
N PRO A 490 3.71 14.48 -10.27
CA PRO A 490 2.91 14.27 -11.48
C PRO A 490 2.70 12.79 -11.74
N ILE A 491 1.48 12.43 -12.14
CA ILE A 491 1.17 11.05 -12.53
C ILE A 491 1.66 10.80 -13.95
N PHE A 492 2.28 9.64 -14.17
CA PHE A 492 2.66 9.16 -15.49
C PHE A 492 2.43 7.64 -15.62
N THR A 493 2.17 7.20 -16.84
CA THR A 493 1.92 5.79 -17.16
C THR A 493 3.19 5.05 -17.51
N ALA A 494 3.29 3.79 -17.11
CA ALA A 494 4.40 2.90 -17.42
C ALA A 494 3.89 1.48 -17.72
N GLY A 495 4.59 0.74 -18.56
CA GLY A 495 4.37 -0.70 -18.75
C GLY A 495 4.83 -1.51 -17.54
N HIS A 496 4.44 -2.77 -17.43
CA HIS A 496 4.89 -3.62 -16.32
C HIS A 496 6.37 -4.00 -16.43
N ILE A 497 6.97 -3.85 -17.62
CA ILE A 497 8.41 -3.84 -17.84
C ILE A 497 8.83 -2.48 -18.39
N GLU A 498 9.90 -1.91 -17.86
CA GLU A 498 10.46 -0.63 -18.32
C GLU A 498 11.98 -0.61 -18.28
N ASN A 499 12.60 0.31 -19.01
CA ASN A 499 14.02 0.60 -18.85
C ASN A 499 14.23 1.61 -17.72
N ALA A 500 14.97 1.22 -16.68
CA ALA A 500 15.38 2.12 -15.60
C ALA A 500 16.90 2.33 -15.62
N THR A 501 17.35 3.48 -15.10
CA THR A 501 18.77 3.72 -14.81
C THR A 501 19.00 3.57 -13.32
N VAL A 502 19.87 2.65 -12.90
CA VAL A 502 20.14 2.31 -11.50
C VAL A 502 21.62 2.45 -11.26
N GLU A 503 22.02 3.40 -10.41
CA GLU A 503 23.44 3.72 -10.16
C GLU A 503 24.23 3.97 -11.48
N GLY A 504 23.58 4.57 -12.47
CA GLY A 504 24.16 4.82 -13.80
C GLY A 504 24.07 3.66 -14.80
N LEU A 505 23.64 2.46 -14.39
CA LEU A 505 23.42 1.32 -15.28
C LEU A 505 22.00 1.33 -15.83
N LYS A 506 21.81 1.26 -17.15
CA LYS A 506 20.48 1.24 -17.79
C LYS A 506 20.09 -0.18 -18.20
N PHE A 507 18.99 -0.71 -17.68
CA PHE A 507 18.51 -2.07 -18.01
C PHE A 507 17.00 -2.24 -17.76
N PRO A 508 16.37 -3.30 -18.32
CA PRO A 508 14.97 -3.62 -18.07
C PRO A 508 14.69 -4.03 -16.62
N VAL A 509 13.65 -3.45 -16.04
CA VAL A 509 13.15 -3.74 -14.69
C VAL A 509 11.68 -4.10 -14.74
N LYS A 510 11.25 -4.98 -13.83
CA LYS A 510 9.82 -5.30 -13.65
C LYS A 510 9.19 -4.36 -12.63
N LEU A 511 8.11 -3.68 -13.00
CA LEU A 511 7.26 -2.90 -12.09
C LEU A 511 6.24 -3.83 -11.44
N ASP A 512 6.40 -4.07 -10.15
CA ASP A 512 5.62 -5.05 -9.38
C ASP A 512 4.86 -4.33 -8.27
N THR A 513 3.58 -4.05 -8.51
CA THR A 513 2.72 -3.35 -7.56
C THR A 513 2.45 -4.19 -6.30
N GLY A 514 2.61 -5.51 -6.39
CA GLY A 514 2.50 -6.43 -5.26
C GLY A 514 3.68 -6.34 -4.28
N ALA A 515 4.84 -5.83 -4.69
CA ALA A 515 6.02 -5.72 -3.84
C ALA A 515 6.00 -4.44 -2.97
N ASP A 516 6.26 -4.56 -1.67
CA ASP A 516 6.42 -3.39 -0.78
C ASP A 516 7.77 -2.68 -1.02
N VAL A 517 8.82 -3.48 -1.17
CA VAL A 517 10.22 -3.03 -1.31
C VAL A 517 10.79 -3.59 -2.61
N SER A 518 11.52 -2.74 -3.34
CA SER A 518 12.25 -3.11 -4.55
C SER A 518 13.30 -4.20 -4.27
N SER A 519 13.68 -4.99 -5.27
CA SER A 519 14.71 -6.04 -5.13
C SER A 519 15.58 -6.14 -6.38
N MET A 520 16.84 -6.51 -6.22
CA MET A 520 17.77 -6.68 -7.34
C MET A 520 18.60 -7.95 -7.23
N ASN A 521 19.09 -8.42 -8.37
CA ASN A 521 20.03 -9.52 -8.45
C ASN A 521 21.33 -9.13 -7.74
N ALA A 522 21.78 -9.98 -6.83
CA ALA A 522 23.02 -9.79 -6.09
C ALA A 522 23.71 -11.13 -5.87
N LEU A 523 24.92 -11.24 -6.40
CA LEU A 523 25.83 -12.38 -6.27
C LEU A 523 26.96 -12.02 -5.32
N ASP A 524 27.68 -13.03 -4.83
CA ASP A 524 28.88 -12.85 -3.99
C ASP A 524 28.66 -11.94 -2.77
N ILE A 525 27.46 -11.98 -2.18
CA ILE A 525 27.06 -11.10 -1.07
C ILE A 525 27.95 -11.36 0.16
N LYS A 526 28.73 -10.34 0.56
CA LYS A 526 29.64 -10.38 1.71
C LYS A 526 29.36 -9.20 2.64
N GLN A 527 28.89 -9.50 3.85
CA GLN A 527 28.66 -8.49 4.89
C GLN A 527 29.91 -8.30 5.74
N PHE A 528 30.22 -7.07 6.12
CA PHE A 528 31.36 -6.70 6.98
C PHE A 528 31.05 -5.42 7.75
N LYS A 529 31.91 -5.05 8.71
CA LYS A 529 31.81 -3.77 9.43
C LYS A 529 32.90 -2.81 8.97
N LYS A 530 32.55 -1.54 8.78
CA LYS A 530 33.50 -0.45 8.50
C LYS A 530 33.09 0.79 9.29
N ASP A 531 34.01 1.34 10.07
CA ASP A 531 33.76 2.55 10.88
C ASP A 531 32.51 2.43 11.78
N GLY A 532 32.26 1.23 12.32
CA GLY A 532 31.10 0.93 13.17
C GLY A 532 29.80 0.63 12.43
N LYS A 533 29.72 0.87 11.12
CA LYS A 533 28.54 0.64 10.27
C LYS A 533 28.55 -0.75 9.64
N ASP A 534 27.35 -1.33 9.48
CA ASP A 534 27.16 -2.57 8.74
C ASP A 534 27.22 -2.30 7.24
N MET A 535 28.08 -3.01 6.53
CA MET A 535 28.37 -2.84 5.10
C MET A 535 28.17 -4.16 4.36
N VAL A 536 27.89 -4.06 3.06
CA VAL A 536 27.81 -5.22 2.16
C VAL A 536 28.52 -4.94 0.85
N THR A 537 29.30 -5.91 0.37
CA THR A 537 29.78 -5.97 -1.01
C THR A 537 28.99 -7.05 -1.76
N PHE A 538 28.58 -6.76 -2.99
CA PHE A 538 27.87 -7.69 -3.85
C PHE A 538 28.13 -7.37 -5.33
N THR A 539 27.95 -8.37 -6.17
CA THR A 539 28.04 -8.25 -7.62
C THR A 539 26.64 -8.26 -8.23
N TYR A 540 26.24 -7.16 -8.85
CA TYR A 540 25.09 -7.16 -9.75
C TYR A 540 25.46 -7.84 -11.07
N ALA A 541 24.54 -8.64 -11.60
CA ALA A 541 24.64 -9.22 -12.93
C ALA A 541 23.26 -9.35 -13.58
N ASN A 542 23.17 -9.27 -14.91
CA ASN A 542 21.98 -9.60 -15.68
C ASN A 542 22.30 -10.50 -16.88
N ASP A 543 21.27 -10.96 -17.58
CA ASP A 543 21.38 -11.82 -18.76
C ASP A 543 21.82 -11.09 -20.03
N MET A 544 21.82 -9.76 -20.02
CA MET A 544 22.44 -8.90 -21.04
C MET A 544 23.97 -8.79 -20.86
N GLY A 545 24.56 -9.49 -19.89
CA GLY A 545 26.00 -9.50 -19.64
C GLY A 545 26.51 -8.31 -18.83
N MET A 546 25.65 -7.40 -18.37
CA MET A 546 26.06 -6.32 -17.48
C MET A 546 26.49 -6.90 -16.15
N LYS A 547 27.63 -6.42 -15.63
CA LYS A 547 28.19 -6.85 -14.35
C LYS A 547 28.85 -5.66 -13.66
N GLN A 548 28.51 -5.45 -12.39
CA GLN A 548 29.06 -4.35 -11.59
C GLN A 548 29.18 -4.78 -10.13
N GLU A 549 30.33 -4.54 -9.51
CA GLU A 549 30.49 -4.71 -8.05
C GLU A 549 30.06 -3.42 -7.34
N PHE A 550 29.34 -3.58 -6.24
CA PHE A 550 28.91 -2.50 -5.37
C PHE A 550 29.33 -2.78 -3.93
N THR A 551 29.73 -1.71 -3.22
CA THR A 551 29.83 -1.68 -1.76
C THR A 551 28.86 -0.64 -1.24
N ARG A 552 27.97 -1.03 -0.31
CA ARG A 552 26.91 -0.17 0.24
C ARG A 552 26.74 -0.40 1.75
N GLU A 553 26.23 0.61 2.44
CA GLU A 553 25.76 0.49 3.83
C GLU A 553 24.48 -0.36 3.87
N VAL A 554 24.37 -1.23 4.86
CA VAL A 554 23.17 -2.03 5.12
C VAL A 554 22.23 -1.18 5.97
N VAL A 555 21.15 -0.70 5.36
CA VAL A 555 20.18 0.18 6.03
C VAL A 555 19.03 -0.58 6.68
N ASP A 556 18.83 -1.85 6.31
CA ASP A 556 17.82 -2.74 6.90
C ASP A 556 18.15 -4.22 6.58
N VAL A 557 17.47 -5.16 7.23
CA VAL A 557 17.57 -6.60 6.98
C VAL A 557 16.19 -7.24 6.85
N MET A 558 15.92 -7.84 5.69
CA MET A 558 14.68 -8.59 5.47
C MET A 558 14.84 -10.03 5.97
N ARG A 559 14.08 -10.38 7.01
CA ARG A 559 14.02 -11.75 7.53
C ARG A 559 12.98 -12.56 6.78
N ILE A 560 13.42 -13.58 6.04
CA ILE A 560 12.53 -14.55 5.40
C ILE A 560 12.18 -15.62 6.42
N LYS A 561 10.87 -15.84 6.66
CA LYS A 561 10.39 -16.93 7.53
C LYS A 561 10.97 -18.26 7.03
N ALA A 562 11.75 -18.93 7.88
CA ALA A 562 12.25 -20.26 7.60
C ALA A 562 11.11 -21.29 7.62
N LYS A 563 11.24 -22.36 6.84
CA LYS A 563 10.45 -23.57 7.08
C LYS A 563 10.91 -24.22 8.39
N ALA A 564 10.06 -25.05 8.99
CA ALA A 564 10.40 -25.75 10.23
C ALA A 564 11.70 -26.56 10.04
N GLY A 565 12.73 -26.26 10.84
CA GLY A 565 14.05 -26.89 10.78
C GLY A 565 15.11 -26.17 9.92
N GLU A 566 14.76 -25.10 9.21
CA GLU A 566 15.70 -24.30 8.41
C GLU A 566 16.18 -23.05 9.17
N LYS A 567 17.40 -22.57 8.86
CA LYS A 567 17.86 -21.26 9.34
C LYS A 567 17.12 -20.15 8.56
N ALA A 568 16.69 -19.11 9.27
CA ALA A 568 16.10 -17.93 8.64
C ALA A 568 17.08 -17.33 7.63
N ASN A 569 16.65 -17.19 6.38
CA ASN A 569 17.40 -16.51 5.35
C ASN A 569 17.24 -15.01 5.58
N VAL A 570 18.34 -14.32 5.90
CA VAL A 570 18.37 -12.88 6.15
C VAL A 570 19.00 -12.20 4.95
N ARG A 571 18.29 -11.24 4.39
CA ARG A 571 18.72 -10.53 3.18
C ARG A 571 19.04 -9.08 3.51
N PRO A 572 20.25 -8.59 3.17
CA PRO A 572 20.59 -7.18 3.34
C PRO A 572 19.72 -6.30 2.45
N VAL A 573 19.40 -5.11 2.96
CA VAL A 573 18.72 -4.05 2.21
C VAL A 573 19.67 -2.86 2.16
N VAL A 574 19.86 -2.32 0.96
CA VAL A 574 20.75 -1.18 0.68
C VAL A 574 19.96 -0.07 -0.01
N GLU A 575 20.51 1.15 -0.04
CA GLU A 575 19.94 2.23 -0.84
C GLU A 575 20.59 2.31 -2.22
N MET A 576 19.74 2.49 -3.25
CA MET A 576 20.16 2.62 -4.64
C MET A 576 19.40 3.77 -5.31
N ARG A 577 20.11 4.61 -6.06
CA ARG A 577 19.56 5.67 -6.91
C ARG A 577 18.97 5.05 -8.17
N VAL A 578 17.67 5.22 -8.36
CA VAL A 578 16.89 4.70 -9.48
C VAL A 578 16.23 5.86 -10.22
N LYS A 579 16.35 5.87 -11.55
CA LYS A 579 15.63 6.76 -12.46
C LYS A 579 14.72 5.96 -13.39
N LEU A 580 13.44 6.32 -13.44
CA LEU A 580 12.44 5.78 -14.35
C LEU A 580 11.67 6.96 -14.98
N GLY A 581 11.76 7.11 -16.30
CA GLY A 581 11.30 8.33 -16.97
C GLY A 581 11.99 9.57 -16.38
N ASP A 582 11.20 10.55 -15.96
CA ASP A 582 11.68 11.78 -15.32
C ASP A 582 11.80 11.68 -13.80
N VAL A 583 11.32 10.59 -13.19
CA VAL A 583 11.38 10.40 -11.74
C VAL A 583 12.67 9.73 -11.35
N GLU A 584 13.42 10.37 -10.45
CA GLU A 584 14.64 9.85 -9.88
C GLU A 584 14.58 9.87 -8.35
N LYS A 585 14.83 8.71 -7.74
CA LYS A 585 14.75 8.51 -6.29
C LYS A 585 15.78 7.50 -5.80
N THR A 586 16.34 7.79 -4.64
CA THR A 586 17.06 6.79 -3.84
C THR A 586 16.03 5.93 -3.11
N VAL A 587 16.06 4.62 -3.35
CA VAL A 587 15.11 3.68 -2.76
C VAL A 587 15.83 2.50 -2.11
N ARG A 588 15.20 1.93 -1.09
CA ARG A 588 15.64 0.68 -0.47
C ARG A 588 15.48 -0.49 -1.44
N VAL A 589 16.53 -1.28 -1.60
CA VAL A 589 16.58 -2.45 -2.49
C VAL A 589 17.06 -3.66 -1.71
N ASN A 590 16.24 -4.70 -1.70
CA ASN A 590 16.56 -6.00 -1.12
C ASN A 590 17.52 -6.78 -2.04
N LEU A 591 18.63 -7.27 -1.49
CA LEU A 591 19.63 -8.04 -2.23
C LEU A 591 19.29 -9.53 -2.22
N GLN A 592 19.07 -10.10 -3.41
CA GLN A 592 18.74 -11.51 -3.58
C GLN A 592 19.40 -12.07 -4.84
N ASP A 593 19.89 -13.31 -4.80
CA ASP A 593 20.21 -14.04 -6.04
C ASP A 593 18.92 -14.27 -6.86
N ARG A 594 18.89 -13.65 -8.03
CA ARG A 594 17.83 -13.68 -9.03
C ARG A 594 18.33 -14.21 -10.37
N SER A 595 19.47 -14.91 -10.42
CA SER A 595 20.10 -15.39 -11.67
C SER A 595 19.22 -16.30 -12.54
N ARG A 596 18.15 -16.86 -11.97
CA ARG A 596 17.17 -17.70 -12.68
C ARG A 596 15.97 -16.94 -13.23
N PHE A 597 15.89 -15.62 -13.03
CA PHE A 597 14.84 -14.77 -13.56
C PHE A 597 15.41 -13.91 -14.69
N HIS A 598 14.65 -13.75 -15.77
CA HIS A 598 14.98 -12.84 -16.88
C HIS A 598 15.20 -11.41 -16.37
N TYR A 599 14.23 -10.87 -15.62
CA TYR A 599 14.35 -9.53 -15.04
C TYR A 599 15.14 -9.55 -13.72
N SER A 600 16.34 -9.00 -13.80
CA SER A 600 17.30 -8.88 -12.69
C SER A 600 16.87 -7.93 -11.58
N MET A 601 15.89 -7.04 -11.80
CA MET A 601 15.37 -6.12 -10.79
C MET A 601 13.86 -5.99 -10.82
N ILE A 602 13.28 -5.79 -9.64
CA ILE A 602 11.89 -5.43 -9.40
C ILE A 602 11.85 -4.06 -8.72
N LEU A 603 11.03 -3.14 -9.25
CA LEU A 603 10.63 -1.91 -8.58
C LEU A 603 9.26 -2.10 -7.93
N GLY A 604 9.21 -1.96 -6.60
CA GLY A 604 8.00 -2.11 -5.79
C GLY A 604 7.39 -0.77 -5.36
N LYS A 605 6.38 -0.81 -4.49
CA LYS A 605 5.66 0.36 -3.93
C LYS A 605 6.61 1.49 -3.50
N ASN A 606 7.74 1.16 -2.87
CA ASN A 606 8.68 2.17 -2.37
C ASN A 606 9.30 3.07 -3.46
N PHE A 607 9.25 2.67 -4.74
CA PHE A 607 9.52 3.52 -5.90
C PHE A 607 8.22 3.92 -6.63
N LEU A 608 7.31 2.98 -6.85
CA LEU A 608 6.10 3.21 -7.65
C LEU A 608 5.17 4.29 -7.08
N LYS A 609 5.25 4.58 -5.77
CA LYS A 609 4.44 5.62 -5.13
C LYS A 609 4.69 7.04 -5.66
N TYR A 610 5.80 7.28 -6.35
CA TYR A 610 6.17 8.57 -6.91
C TYR A 610 5.51 8.82 -8.29
N GLY A 611 4.19 8.66 -8.37
CA GLY A 611 3.40 9.00 -9.56
C GLY A 611 3.28 7.93 -10.63
N VAL A 612 3.82 6.72 -10.43
CA VAL A 612 3.79 5.66 -11.44
C VAL A 612 2.42 4.95 -11.46
N VAL A 613 1.78 4.92 -12.63
CA VAL A 613 0.58 4.14 -12.90
C VAL A 613 0.91 3.03 -13.90
N VAL A 614 0.83 1.78 -13.45
CA VAL A 614 1.40 0.63 -14.16
C VAL A 614 0.31 -0.08 -14.98
N SER A 615 0.58 -0.30 -16.27
CA SER A 615 -0.20 -1.19 -17.15
C SER A 615 0.27 -2.63 -17.00
N SER A 616 -0.66 -3.59 -17.01
CA SER A 616 -0.34 -5.01 -17.15
C SER A 616 -0.25 -5.47 -18.61
N ASP A 617 -0.76 -4.67 -19.55
CA ASP A 617 -0.85 -4.99 -20.98
C ASP A 617 0.44 -4.66 -21.72
N GLU A 618 1.08 -3.57 -21.30
CA GLU A 618 2.12 -2.92 -22.07
C GLU A 618 3.50 -3.11 -21.44
N ASN A 619 4.52 -3.03 -22.30
CA ASN A 619 5.93 -2.98 -21.93
C ASN A 619 6.58 -1.77 -22.59
N PHE A 620 7.54 -1.16 -21.91
CA PHE A 620 8.39 -0.09 -22.42
C PHE A 620 7.63 1.15 -22.94
N LEU A 621 6.58 1.56 -22.23
CA LEU A 621 5.80 2.76 -22.56
C LEU A 621 6.63 4.05 -22.46
N LEU A 622 7.70 4.05 -21.65
CA LEU A 622 8.61 5.19 -21.50
C LEU A 622 9.70 5.25 -22.57
N GLY A 623 9.71 4.30 -23.51
CA GLY A 623 10.64 4.25 -24.64
C GLY A 623 11.68 3.13 -24.56
N ASN A 624 12.11 2.69 -25.75
CA ASN A 624 12.94 1.50 -25.96
C ASN A 624 14.45 1.79 -26.08
N ASP A 625 14.93 3.01 -25.86
CA ASP A 625 16.33 3.38 -26.11
C ASP A 625 17.27 2.79 -25.05
N ILE A 626 17.50 1.49 -25.05
CA ILE A 626 18.68 0.88 -24.47
C ILE A 626 19.81 1.22 -25.44
N GLY A 627 20.47 2.35 -25.22
CA GLY A 627 21.56 2.80 -26.09
C GLY A 627 22.53 1.65 -26.34
N SER A 628 22.70 1.29 -27.61
CA SER A 628 23.72 0.37 -28.06
C SER A 628 25.09 1.01 -27.77
N HIS A 629 25.77 0.52 -26.75
CA HIS A 629 27.18 0.81 -26.50
C HIS A 629 28.01 -0.45 -26.70
#